data_AF-A0A1D1YF07-F1
#
_entry.id   AF-A0A1D1YF07-F1
#
_cell.length_a   1.000
_cell.length_b   1.000
_cell.length_c   1.000
_cell.angle_alpha   90.00
_cell.angle_beta   90.00
_cell.angle_gamma   90.00
#
_symmetry.space_group_name_H-M   'P 1'
#
loop_
_entity.id
_entity.type
_entity.pdbx_description
1 polymer ?
#
loop_
_entity_poly.entity_id
_entity_poly.type
_entity_poly.pdbx_seq_one_letter_code
_entity_poly.pdbx_strand_id
1 'polypeptide(L)'
;LKTKRKQLFTLTRSISELYRKTHTAMPNTLGRNTTHNIIRNRENKEFTPNNMEFTPKKRKLSVSAEPLNLRVKRLSPKAKVPKRSSVKAAGYDLYSASDITIPAKGKALVPTDLAVIVPEGTYGRVAPRSGLALKNFIDCGGGVVDADYRGPVGIILFNHGEVDYQVKEGDRVAQLVLERICTPDVIEIEELDETDRGVKGYGSTGLQ
;
A
#
# COMPACT_ATOMS: atom_id res chain seq x y z
N LEU A 1 31.05 -11.74 25.88
CA LEU A 1 29.84 -10.92 25.61
C LEU A 1 29.91 -9.46 26.11
N LYS A 2 30.54 -9.16 27.26
CA LYS A 2 30.68 -7.76 27.76
C LYS A 2 31.56 -6.85 26.87
N THR A 3 32.54 -7.40 26.17
CA THR A 3 33.49 -6.64 25.34
C THR A 3 32.88 -6.18 24.00
N LYS A 4 32.02 -6.99 23.37
CA LYS A 4 31.31 -6.62 22.12
C LYS A 4 30.29 -5.50 22.32
N ARG A 5 29.65 -5.42 23.50
CA ARG A 5 28.72 -4.31 23.83
C ARG A 5 29.43 -2.98 24.03
N LYS A 6 30.66 -2.96 24.57
CA LYS A 6 31.47 -1.73 24.67
C LYS A 6 31.91 -1.22 23.30
N GLN A 7 32.29 -2.10 22.37
CA GLN A 7 32.66 -1.70 21.00
C GLN A 7 31.47 -1.09 20.23
N LEU A 8 30.27 -1.66 20.34
CA LEU A 8 29.08 -1.13 19.66
C LEU A 8 28.66 0.25 20.20
N PHE A 9 28.84 0.50 21.50
CA PHE A 9 28.51 1.80 22.13
C PHE A 9 29.53 2.91 21.81
N THR A 10 30.76 2.54 21.45
CA THR A 10 31.80 3.50 21.07
C THR A 10 31.62 3.93 19.61
N LEU A 11 31.14 3.01 18.75
CA LEU A 11 30.91 3.27 17.33
C LEU A 11 29.73 4.24 17.09
N THR A 12 28.65 4.14 17.88
CA THR A 12 27.48 5.03 17.77
C THR A 12 27.77 6.47 18.19
N ARG A 13 28.68 6.68 19.15
CA ARG A 13 29.15 8.02 19.51
C ARG A 13 29.98 8.66 18.40
N SER A 14 30.84 7.90 17.72
CA SER A 14 31.67 8.41 16.63
C SER A 14 30.84 8.86 15.42
N ILE A 15 29.75 8.14 15.09
CA ILE A 15 28.87 8.49 13.97
C ILE A 15 28.06 9.77 14.26
N SER A 16 27.59 9.95 15.50
CA SER A 16 26.83 11.16 15.89
C SER A 16 27.70 12.43 15.98
N GLU A 17 29.00 12.29 16.25
CA GLU A 17 29.97 13.40 16.15
C GLU A 17 30.34 13.71 14.69
N LEU A 18 30.41 12.70 13.82
CA LEU A 18 30.65 12.91 12.38
C LEU A 18 29.48 13.67 11.73
N TYR A 19 28.24 13.39 12.14
CA TYR A 19 27.04 14.05 11.61
C TYR A 19 26.92 15.52 12.06
N ARG A 20 27.39 15.84 13.28
CA ARG A 20 27.43 17.23 13.78
C ARG A 20 28.52 18.08 13.14
N LYS A 21 29.62 17.47 12.66
CA LYS A 21 30.72 18.18 11.98
C LYS A 21 30.43 18.53 10.52
N THR A 22 29.48 17.85 9.85
CA THR A 22 29.18 18.09 8.44
C THR A 22 28.06 19.11 8.19
N HIS A 23 27.35 19.55 9.24
CA HIS A 23 26.25 20.51 9.13
C HIS A 23 26.54 21.80 9.92
N THR A 24 27.63 22.49 9.55
CA THR A 24 27.88 23.88 9.96
C THR A 24 27.62 24.80 8.77
N ALA A 25 26.73 25.77 9.02
CA ALA A 25 26.24 26.87 8.18
C ALA A 25 27.00 27.23 6.89
N MET A 26 26.22 27.45 5.80
CA MET A 26 26.61 28.28 4.66
C MET A 26 25.46 29.25 4.29
N PRO A 27 25.76 30.43 3.73
CA PRO A 27 25.03 31.67 3.99
C PRO A 27 23.92 32.00 2.98
N ASN A 28 22.95 32.79 3.44
CA ASN A 28 21.92 33.46 2.62
C ASN A 28 22.56 34.45 1.63
N THR A 29 22.29 34.27 0.34
CA THR A 29 22.47 35.31 -0.68
C THR A 29 21.42 35.19 -1.79
N LEU A 30 21.08 36.34 -2.38
CA LEU A 30 20.06 36.67 -3.40
C LEU A 30 18.66 36.99 -2.82
N GLY A 31 18.07 38.16 -3.06
CA GLY A 31 18.49 39.31 -3.85
C GLY A 31 17.48 40.44 -3.63
N ARG A 32 18.02 41.65 -3.56
CA ARG A 32 17.30 42.93 -3.45
C ARG A 32 16.36 43.10 -4.63
N ASN A 33 15.16 43.61 -4.38
CA ASN A 33 14.50 44.56 -5.28
C ASN A 33 13.73 45.59 -4.46
N THR A 34 14.38 46.74 -4.35
CA THR A 34 13.86 48.04 -3.93
C THR A 34 12.84 48.57 -4.94
N THR A 35 11.67 48.98 -4.45
CA THR A 35 10.98 50.17 -4.95
C THR A 35 10.44 50.94 -3.76
N HIS A 36 11.11 52.07 -3.49
CA HIS A 36 10.60 53.12 -2.64
C HIS A 36 9.33 53.72 -3.25
N ASN A 37 8.30 53.90 -2.43
CA ASN A 37 7.46 55.08 -2.50
C ASN A 37 7.02 55.46 -1.09
N ILE A 38 7.50 56.63 -0.67
CA ILE A 38 7.16 57.35 0.55
C ILE A 38 5.87 58.13 0.26
N ILE A 39 4.91 58.19 1.21
CA ILE A 39 4.23 59.42 1.70
C ILE A 39 3.17 59.07 2.78
N ARG A 40 3.49 59.56 3.99
CA ARG A 40 2.65 60.19 5.04
C ARG A 40 1.54 59.42 5.78
N ASN A 41 1.81 59.28 7.08
CA ASN A 41 0.92 59.38 8.25
C ASN A 41 -0.55 59.73 8.01
N ARG A 42 -1.45 58.90 8.57
CA ARG A 42 -2.63 59.36 9.33
C ARG A 42 -3.18 58.23 10.23
N GLU A 43 -3.06 58.50 11.53
CA GLU A 43 -4.05 58.28 12.60
C GLU A 43 -4.49 56.84 12.99
N ASN A 44 -4.09 56.51 14.22
CA ASN A 44 -4.68 55.55 15.16
C ASN A 44 -6.17 55.26 14.91
N LYS A 45 -6.49 53.99 14.62
CA LYS A 45 -7.77 53.40 14.94
C LYS A 45 -7.55 52.11 15.71
N GLU A 46 -8.10 52.09 16.92
CA GLU A 46 -8.18 50.95 17.82
C GLU A 46 -8.70 49.71 17.09
N PHE A 47 -7.98 48.60 17.24
CA PHE A 47 -8.38 47.30 16.71
C PHE A 47 -9.35 46.65 17.71
N THR A 48 -10.64 46.72 17.44
CA THR A 48 -11.63 45.86 18.11
C THR A 48 -11.59 44.47 17.47
N PRO A 49 -11.56 43.38 18.25
CA PRO A 49 -11.59 42.04 17.68
C PRO A 49 -13.01 41.78 17.19
N ASN A 50 -13.21 41.88 15.87
CA ASN A 50 -14.43 41.38 15.24
C ASN A 50 -14.45 39.85 15.39
N ASN A 51 -15.47 39.33 16.07
CA ASN A 51 -15.83 37.92 16.10
C ASN A 51 -15.96 37.39 14.67
N MET A 52 -14.93 36.71 14.18
CA MET A 52 -15.06 35.81 13.03
C MET A 52 -15.67 34.52 13.55
N GLU A 53 -16.98 34.40 13.43
CA GLU A 53 -17.66 33.10 13.47
C GLU A 53 -17.05 32.22 12.36
N PHE A 54 -16.26 31.23 12.76
CA PHE A 54 -15.89 30.11 11.91
C PHE A 54 -17.16 29.28 11.64
N THR A 55 -17.89 29.65 10.60
CA THR A 55 -18.89 28.75 10.02
C THR A 55 -18.13 27.72 9.20
N PRO A 56 -18.15 26.42 9.56
CA PRO A 56 -17.56 25.41 8.71
C PRO A 56 -18.37 25.39 7.42
N LYS A 57 -17.76 25.84 6.32
CA LYS A 57 -18.30 25.59 4.97
C LYS A 57 -18.45 24.09 4.84
N LYS A 58 -19.69 23.59 4.99
CA LYS A 58 -20.07 22.23 4.60
C LYS A 58 -19.77 22.09 3.11
N ARG A 59 -18.56 21.64 2.77
CA ARG A 59 -18.31 20.99 1.49
C ARG A 59 -19.28 19.82 1.49
N LYS A 60 -20.38 19.94 0.75
CA LYS A 60 -21.13 18.77 0.30
C LYS A 60 -20.10 17.94 -0.46
N LEU A 61 -19.56 16.91 0.20
CA LEU A 61 -19.00 15.75 -0.48
C LEU A 61 -20.17 15.19 -1.28
N SER A 62 -20.34 15.66 -2.50
CA SER A 62 -21.10 14.95 -3.51
C SER A 62 -20.27 13.73 -3.85
N VAL A 63 -20.36 12.71 -3.00
CA VAL A 63 -20.01 11.36 -3.39
C VAL A 63 -21.08 11.00 -4.42
N SER A 64 -20.83 11.34 -5.68
CA SER A 64 -21.44 10.60 -6.78
C SER A 64 -20.92 9.17 -6.58
N ALA A 65 -21.69 8.36 -5.88
CA ALA A 65 -21.41 6.95 -5.67
C ALA A 65 -21.58 6.28 -7.02
N GLU A 66 -20.57 6.45 -7.89
CA GLU A 66 -20.38 5.60 -9.04
C GLU A 66 -20.50 4.15 -8.54
N PRO A 67 -21.28 3.30 -9.22
CA PRO A 67 -21.53 1.95 -8.76
C PRO A 67 -20.20 1.23 -8.50
N LEU A 68 -20.12 0.47 -7.39
CA LEU A 68 -18.97 -0.33 -6.93
C LEU A 68 -18.69 -1.51 -7.90
N ASN A 69 -18.47 -1.19 -9.16
CA ASN A 69 -18.28 -2.15 -10.22
C ASN A 69 -16.78 -2.42 -10.37
N LEU A 70 -16.40 -3.69 -10.26
CA LEU A 70 -15.13 -4.16 -10.79
C LEU A 70 -15.21 -4.14 -12.31
N ARG A 71 -14.42 -3.28 -12.95
CA ARG A 71 -14.35 -3.20 -14.41
C ARG A 71 -13.16 -4.03 -14.89
N VAL A 72 -13.37 -4.80 -15.95
CA VAL A 72 -12.37 -5.76 -16.46
C VAL A 72 -12.26 -5.62 -17.97
N LYS A 73 -11.04 -5.54 -18.48
CA LYS A 73 -10.70 -5.59 -19.91
C LYS A 73 -9.94 -6.87 -20.20
N ARG A 74 -10.44 -7.66 -21.16
CA ARG A 74 -9.69 -8.79 -21.73
C ARG A 74 -8.63 -8.24 -22.68
N LEU A 75 -7.39 -8.70 -22.52
CA LEU A 75 -6.24 -8.34 -23.35
C LEU A 75 -5.97 -9.37 -24.45
N SER A 76 -6.58 -10.57 -24.34
CA SER A 76 -6.53 -11.62 -25.35
C SER A 76 -7.84 -12.44 -25.39
N PRO A 77 -8.04 -13.28 -26.42
CA PRO A 77 -9.16 -14.23 -26.48
C PRO A 77 -9.12 -15.31 -25.39
N LYS A 78 -7.95 -15.59 -24.81
CA LYS A 78 -7.74 -16.63 -23.79
C LYS A 78 -8.19 -16.18 -22.41
N ALA A 79 -8.23 -14.87 -22.19
CA ALA A 79 -8.66 -14.27 -20.94
C ALA A 79 -10.12 -14.62 -20.60
N LYS A 80 -10.36 -15.05 -19.36
CA LYS A 80 -11.70 -15.33 -18.84
C LYS A 80 -12.12 -14.26 -17.84
N VAL A 81 -13.35 -13.76 -17.98
CA VAL A 81 -13.91 -12.78 -17.03
C VAL A 81 -14.02 -13.44 -15.64
N PRO A 82 -13.48 -12.81 -14.58
CA PRO A 82 -13.53 -13.37 -13.23
C PRO A 82 -14.97 -13.58 -12.73
N LYS A 83 -15.20 -14.68 -12.01
CA LYS A 83 -16.53 -15.03 -11.49
C LYS A 83 -16.45 -15.43 -10.03
N ARG A 84 -17.49 -15.09 -9.28
CA ARG A 84 -17.66 -15.59 -7.91
C ARG A 84 -18.21 -17.00 -7.97
N SER A 85 -17.65 -17.89 -7.15
CA SER A 85 -18.09 -19.29 -7.05
C SER A 85 -19.41 -19.45 -6.29
N SER A 86 -19.78 -18.45 -5.49
CA SER A 86 -21.07 -18.38 -4.80
C SER A 86 -21.51 -16.93 -4.59
N VAL A 87 -22.77 -16.72 -4.23
CA VAL A 87 -23.37 -15.40 -3.97
C VAL A 87 -22.68 -14.65 -2.82
N LYS A 88 -22.00 -15.36 -1.91
CA LYS A 88 -21.27 -14.79 -0.76
C LYS A 88 -19.75 -15.00 -0.81
N ALA A 89 -19.21 -15.56 -1.90
CA ALA A 89 -17.76 -15.72 -2.05
C ALA A 89 -17.06 -14.36 -1.97
N ALA A 90 -15.99 -14.26 -1.18
CA ALA A 90 -15.25 -13.01 -1.00
C ALA A 90 -14.48 -12.60 -2.27
N GLY A 91 -13.92 -13.58 -2.99
CA GLY A 91 -13.10 -13.35 -4.17
C GLY A 91 -13.78 -13.75 -5.48
N TYR A 92 -13.26 -13.17 -6.57
CA TYR A 92 -13.55 -13.54 -7.95
C TYR A 92 -12.46 -14.51 -8.43
N ASP A 93 -12.82 -15.73 -8.85
CA ASP A 93 -11.87 -16.70 -9.38
C ASP A 93 -11.12 -16.08 -10.59
N LEU A 94 -9.78 -16.12 -10.54
CA LEU A 94 -8.89 -15.73 -11.63
C LEU A 94 -8.40 -16.96 -12.38
N TYR A 95 -8.30 -16.83 -13.69
CA TYR A 95 -8.00 -17.92 -14.59
C TYR A 95 -6.64 -17.74 -15.26
N SER A 96 -5.91 -18.83 -15.49
CA SER A 96 -4.72 -18.80 -16.33
C SER A 96 -5.08 -18.54 -17.79
N ALA A 97 -4.30 -17.72 -18.48
CA ALA A 97 -4.37 -17.52 -19.92
C ALA A 97 -3.35 -18.37 -20.70
N SER A 98 -2.57 -19.23 -20.01
CA SER A 98 -1.57 -20.08 -20.65
C SER A 98 -1.31 -21.38 -19.89
N ASP A 99 -0.75 -22.37 -20.60
CA ASP A 99 -0.14 -23.54 -19.97
C ASP A 99 1.20 -23.14 -19.35
N ILE A 100 1.38 -23.40 -18.05
CA ILE A 100 2.60 -23.08 -17.30
C ILE A 100 2.89 -24.19 -16.28
N THR A 101 4.17 -24.49 -16.11
CA THR A 101 4.65 -25.32 -15.00
C THR A 101 5.17 -24.43 -13.88
N ILE A 102 4.70 -24.66 -12.64
CA ILE A 102 5.27 -24.07 -11.43
C ILE A 102 6.26 -25.09 -10.85
N PRO A 103 7.58 -24.85 -10.93
CA PRO A 103 8.57 -25.82 -10.50
C PRO A 103 8.40 -26.16 -9.01
N ALA A 104 8.68 -27.41 -8.63
CA ALA A 104 8.80 -27.82 -7.23
C ALA A 104 9.74 -26.88 -6.49
N LYS A 105 9.36 -26.45 -5.27
CA LYS A 105 10.10 -25.45 -4.47
C LYS A 105 10.38 -24.13 -5.20
N GLY A 106 9.62 -23.84 -6.25
CA GLY A 106 9.84 -22.73 -7.15
C GLY A 106 8.67 -21.74 -7.18
N LYS A 107 8.72 -20.87 -8.18
CA LYS A 107 7.68 -19.90 -8.48
C LYS A 107 7.55 -19.67 -9.97
N ALA A 108 6.36 -19.27 -10.42
CA ALA A 108 6.17 -18.72 -11.75
C ALA A 108 5.11 -17.61 -11.75
N LEU A 109 5.17 -16.78 -12.79
CA LEU A 109 4.14 -15.77 -13.07
C LEU A 109 3.13 -16.37 -14.03
N VAL A 110 1.89 -16.55 -13.58
CA VAL A 110 0.78 -17.01 -14.39
C VAL A 110 0.02 -15.81 -14.96
N PRO A 111 0.00 -15.62 -16.28
CA PRO A 111 -0.74 -14.52 -16.90
C PRO A 111 -2.25 -14.77 -16.84
N THR A 112 -3.03 -13.73 -16.61
CA THR A 112 -4.50 -13.79 -16.71
C THR A 112 -5.03 -13.19 -18.02
N ASP A 113 -4.20 -12.42 -18.72
CA ASP A 113 -4.57 -11.55 -19.84
C ASP A 113 -5.75 -10.61 -19.52
N LEU A 114 -5.85 -10.16 -18.27
CA LEU A 114 -6.81 -9.17 -17.81
C LEU A 114 -6.12 -7.88 -17.40
N ALA A 115 -6.71 -6.74 -17.73
CA ALA A 115 -6.51 -5.49 -17.00
C ALA A 115 -7.78 -5.19 -16.18
N VAL A 116 -7.62 -4.57 -15.02
CA VAL A 116 -8.73 -4.29 -14.10
C VAL A 116 -8.77 -2.83 -13.69
N ILE A 117 -9.96 -2.35 -13.35
CA ILE A 117 -10.16 -1.13 -12.57
C ILE A 117 -11.03 -1.51 -11.39
N VAL A 118 -10.43 -1.54 -10.21
CA VAL A 118 -11.14 -1.79 -8.95
C VAL A 118 -11.92 -0.54 -8.53
N PRO A 119 -12.94 -0.68 -7.68
CA PRO A 119 -13.64 0.47 -7.11
C PRO A 119 -12.71 1.36 -6.28
N GLU A 120 -12.99 2.66 -6.26
CA GLU A 120 -12.26 3.62 -5.43
C GLU A 120 -12.33 3.26 -3.92
N GLY A 121 -11.26 3.53 -3.18
CA GLY A 121 -11.14 3.13 -1.78
C GLY A 121 -10.89 1.62 -1.58
N THR A 122 -10.56 0.90 -2.66
CA THR A 122 -10.17 -0.51 -2.61
C THR A 122 -8.89 -0.77 -3.38
N TYR A 123 -8.22 -1.87 -3.05
CA TYR A 123 -7.23 -2.51 -3.92
C TYR A 123 -7.67 -3.94 -4.23
N GLY A 124 -7.10 -4.53 -5.28
CA GLY A 124 -7.32 -5.93 -5.60
C GLY A 124 -6.27 -6.82 -4.96
N ARG A 125 -6.65 -7.65 -3.99
CA ARG A 125 -5.76 -8.69 -3.44
C ARG A 125 -5.88 -9.99 -4.22
N VAL A 126 -4.78 -10.44 -4.84
CA VAL A 126 -4.66 -11.80 -5.37
C VAL A 126 -4.41 -12.74 -4.19
N ALA A 127 -5.38 -13.60 -3.92
CA ALA A 127 -5.40 -14.50 -2.78
C ALA A 127 -5.35 -15.98 -3.21
N PRO A 128 -4.75 -16.86 -2.41
CA PRO A 128 -4.71 -18.28 -2.70
C PRO A 128 -6.10 -18.92 -2.64
N ARG A 129 -6.29 -20.00 -3.41
CA ARG A 129 -7.48 -20.86 -3.33
C ARG A 129 -7.17 -22.00 -2.37
N SER A 130 -8.02 -22.19 -1.34
CA SER A 130 -7.78 -23.20 -0.28
C SER A 130 -7.57 -24.61 -0.82
N GLY A 131 -8.27 -24.99 -1.89
CA GLY A 131 -8.10 -26.30 -2.53
C GLY A 131 -6.71 -26.52 -3.11
N LEU A 132 -6.10 -25.50 -3.71
CA LEU A 132 -4.73 -25.58 -4.26
C LEU A 132 -3.68 -25.54 -3.16
N ALA A 133 -3.91 -24.73 -2.12
CA ALA A 133 -3.05 -24.69 -0.94
C ALA A 133 -3.00 -26.05 -0.23
N LEU A 134 -4.16 -26.67 0.03
CA LEU A 134 -4.22 -27.93 0.76
C LEU A 134 -3.73 -29.14 -0.06
N LYS A 135 -4.11 -29.23 -1.34
CA LYS A 135 -3.87 -30.44 -2.15
C LYS A 135 -2.54 -30.43 -2.90
N ASN A 136 -2.06 -29.24 -3.26
CA ASN A 136 -0.90 -29.07 -4.14
C ASN A 136 0.19 -28.19 -3.51
N PHE A 137 -0.01 -27.72 -2.29
CA PHE A 137 0.93 -26.85 -1.57
C PHE A 137 1.28 -25.57 -2.36
N ILE A 138 0.27 -25.01 -3.03
CA ILE A 138 0.37 -23.79 -3.82
C ILE A 138 -0.08 -22.57 -3.02
N ASP A 139 0.74 -21.52 -3.03
CA ASP A 139 0.42 -20.22 -2.44
C ASP A 139 0.56 -19.09 -3.47
N CYS A 140 0.03 -17.91 -3.14
CA CYS A 140 0.13 -16.70 -3.95
C CYS A 140 1.15 -15.72 -3.36
N GLY A 141 2.07 -15.24 -4.19
CA GLY A 141 3.02 -14.19 -3.87
C GLY A 141 2.59 -12.82 -4.33
N GLY A 142 3.12 -11.78 -3.67
CA GLY A 142 2.79 -10.40 -3.97
C GLY A 142 1.30 -10.15 -3.81
N GLY A 143 0.63 -9.84 -4.92
CA GLY A 143 -0.83 -9.85 -4.98
C GLY A 143 -1.51 -8.54 -4.60
N VAL A 144 -0.79 -7.44 -4.43
CA VAL A 144 -1.37 -6.10 -4.36
C VAL A 144 -1.54 -5.57 -5.77
N VAL A 145 -2.79 -5.47 -6.23
CA VAL A 145 -3.15 -4.82 -7.50
C VAL A 145 -3.72 -3.44 -7.16
N ASP A 146 -2.91 -2.41 -7.40
CA ASP A 146 -3.25 -1.03 -7.08
C ASP A 146 -4.42 -0.50 -7.92
N ALA A 147 -5.15 0.48 -7.36
CA ALA A 147 -6.35 1.03 -8.00
C ALA A 147 -6.07 1.79 -9.29
N ASP A 148 -4.85 2.30 -9.46
CA ASP A 148 -4.36 3.01 -10.64
C ASP A 148 -3.60 2.10 -11.62
N TYR A 149 -3.39 0.82 -11.30
CA TYR A 149 -2.77 -0.13 -12.21
C TYR A 149 -3.68 -0.43 -13.42
N ARG A 150 -3.12 -0.33 -14.63
CA ARG A 150 -3.84 -0.59 -15.91
C ARG A 150 -3.16 -1.65 -16.77
N GLY A 151 -2.06 -2.22 -16.28
CA GLY A 151 -1.34 -3.27 -16.98
C GLY A 151 -2.02 -4.65 -16.85
N PRO A 152 -1.41 -5.70 -17.44
CA PRO A 152 -1.88 -7.06 -17.28
C PRO A 152 -1.73 -7.54 -15.83
N VAL A 153 -2.78 -8.10 -15.26
CA VAL A 153 -2.78 -8.74 -13.94
C VAL A 153 -2.10 -10.10 -14.08
N GLY A 154 -0.99 -10.27 -13.38
CA GLY A 154 -0.29 -11.55 -13.25
C GLY A 154 -0.46 -12.14 -11.85
N ILE A 155 -0.41 -13.46 -11.77
CA ILE A 155 -0.52 -14.21 -10.52
C ILE A 155 0.82 -14.86 -10.25
N ILE A 156 1.51 -14.45 -9.19
CA ILE A 156 2.74 -15.11 -8.76
C ILE A 156 2.33 -16.32 -7.92
N LEU A 157 2.58 -17.53 -8.42
CA LEU A 157 2.35 -18.75 -7.65
C LEU A 157 3.67 -19.25 -7.08
N PHE A 158 3.66 -19.60 -5.80
CA PHE A 158 4.69 -20.37 -5.14
C PHE A 158 4.25 -21.82 -5.05
N ASN A 159 5.16 -22.74 -5.38
CA ASN A 159 4.97 -24.16 -5.15
C ASN A 159 5.89 -24.60 -4.03
N HIS A 160 5.32 -24.86 -2.85
CA HIS A 160 6.07 -25.37 -1.71
C HIS A 160 6.14 -26.90 -1.68
N GLY A 161 5.51 -27.58 -2.63
CA GLY A 161 5.57 -29.02 -2.80
C GLY A 161 6.90 -29.51 -3.39
N GLU A 162 7.07 -30.82 -3.39
CA GLU A 162 8.24 -31.53 -3.95
C GLU A 162 8.05 -31.92 -5.42
N VAL A 163 6.88 -31.64 -6.01
CA VAL A 163 6.52 -32.02 -7.38
C VAL A 163 6.08 -30.78 -8.14
N ASP A 164 6.49 -30.69 -9.40
CA ASP A 164 6.06 -29.64 -10.32
C ASP A 164 4.53 -29.59 -10.43
N TYR A 165 3.97 -28.39 -10.37
CA TYR A 165 2.53 -28.18 -10.51
C TYR A 165 2.21 -27.66 -11.91
N GLN A 166 1.36 -28.40 -12.63
CA GLN A 166 0.94 -28.05 -13.97
C GLN A 166 -0.32 -27.20 -13.93
N VAL A 167 -0.22 -25.97 -14.42
CA VAL A 167 -1.35 -25.07 -14.67
C VAL A 167 -1.71 -25.16 -16.15
N LYS A 168 -2.99 -25.38 -16.44
CA LYS A 168 -3.53 -25.34 -17.81
C LYS A 168 -4.24 -24.03 -18.10
N GLU A 169 -4.25 -23.65 -19.37
CA GLU A 169 -5.06 -22.54 -19.85
C GLU A 169 -6.52 -22.71 -19.39
N GLY A 170 -7.05 -21.68 -18.75
CA GLY A 170 -8.41 -21.67 -18.24
C GLY A 170 -8.61 -22.31 -16.87
N ASP A 171 -7.57 -22.81 -16.21
CA ASP A 171 -7.62 -23.25 -14.82
C ASP A 171 -7.81 -22.07 -13.87
N ARG A 172 -8.55 -22.30 -12.78
CA ARG A 172 -8.71 -21.32 -11.69
C ARG A 172 -7.56 -21.44 -10.71
N VAL A 173 -6.66 -20.45 -10.70
CA VAL A 173 -5.40 -20.57 -9.94
C VAL A 173 -5.31 -19.64 -8.73
N ALA A 174 -6.07 -18.55 -8.72
CA ALA A 174 -6.16 -17.63 -7.58
C ALA A 174 -7.56 -17.01 -7.52
N GLN A 175 -7.78 -16.12 -6.56
CA GLN A 175 -8.99 -15.30 -6.51
C GLN A 175 -8.64 -13.84 -6.22
N LEU A 176 -9.33 -12.90 -6.85
CA LEU A 176 -9.21 -11.48 -6.60
C LEU A 176 -10.20 -11.06 -5.52
N VAL A 177 -9.73 -10.59 -4.37
CA VAL A 177 -10.55 -10.02 -3.29
C VAL A 177 -10.45 -8.50 -3.36
N LEU A 178 -11.59 -7.80 -3.34
CA LEU A 178 -11.60 -6.34 -3.29
C LEU A 178 -11.56 -5.91 -1.83
N GLU A 179 -10.40 -5.46 -1.37
CA GLU A 179 -10.20 -5.07 0.02
C GLU A 179 -10.29 -3.57 0.17
N ARG A 180 -11.15 -3.13 1.10
CA ARG A 180 -11.29 -1.71 1.45
C ARG A 180 -10.06 -1.25 2.21
N ILE A 181 -9.57 -0.07 1.84
CA ILE A 181 -8.40 0.55 2.45
C ILE A 181 -8.65 2.02 2.73
N CYS A 182 -7.82 2.57 3.61
CA CYS A 182 -7.65 4.00 3.79
C CYS A 182 -6.21 4.35 3.41
N THR A 183 -6.04 5.45 2.70
CA THR A 183 -4.72 5.99 2.31
C THR A 183 -4.55 7.40 2.89
N PRO A 184 -4.40 7.53 4.23
CA PRO A 184 -4.18 8.83 4.87
C PRO A 184 -2.76 9.33 4.62
N ASP A 185 -2.54 10.62 4.84
CA ASP A 185 -1.19 11.19 4.88
C ASP A 185 -0.41 10.62 6.07
N VAL A 186 0.89 10.41 5.87
CA VAL A 186 1.80 9.97 6.93
C VAL A 186 2.25 11.17 7.75
N ILE A 187 2.09 11.10 9.08
CA ILE A 187 2.51 12.13 10.03
C ILE A 187 3.49 11.52 11.03
N GLU A 188 4.71 12.05 11.11
CA GLU A 188 5.73 11.64 12.09
C GLU A 188 5.46 12.31 13.45
N ILE A 189 5.60 11.54 14.55
CA ILE A 189 5.37 12.00 15.93
C ILE A 189 6.49 11.51 16.86
N GLU A 190 6.68 12.20 17.99
CA GLU A 190 7.76 11.86 18.94
C GLU A 190 7.40 10.71 19.89
N GLU A 191 6.13 10.57 20.26
CA GLU A 191 5.66 9.58 21.25
C GLU A 191 4.34 8.93 20.82
N LEU A 192 4.14 7.66 21.19
CA LEU A 192 2.91 6.90 20.98
C LEU A 192 2.09 6.85 22.27
N ASP A 193 0.76 6.73 22.15
CA ASP A 193 -0.13 6.45 23.27
C ASP A 193 0.02 5.02 23.79
N GLU A 194 -0.26 4.82 25.08
CA GLU A 194 -0.25 3.50 25.70
C GLU A 194 -1.54 2.74 25.41
N THR A 195 -1.42 1.43 25.15
CA THR A 195 -2.57 0.52 24.99
C THR A 195 -2.37 -0.75 25.82
N ASP A 196 -3.46 -1.46 26.11
CA ASP A 196 -3.42 -2.75 26.82
C ASP A 196 -2.50 -3.78 26.14
N ARG A 197 -2.38 -3.72 24.80
CA ARG A 197 -1.47 -4.57 24.04
C ARG A 197 -0.01 -4.11 24.18
N GLY A 198 0.24 -2.80 24.15
CA GLY A 198 1.57 -2.22 24.21
C GLY A 198 2.54 -2.83 23.19
N VAL A 199 3.75 -3.17 23.63
CA VAL A 199 4.81 -3.76 22.79
C VAL A 199 4.70 -5.27 22.55
N LYS A 200 3.59 -5.91 22.94
CA LYS A 200 3.42 -7.38 22.86
C LYS A 200 3.02 -7.84 21.43
N GLY A 201 3.85 -8.69 20.81
CA GLY A 201 3.63 -9.28 19.49
C GLY A 201 4.27 -10.67 19.35
N TYR A 202 4.21 -11.26 18.15
CA TYR A 202 4.87 -12.54 17.82
C TYR A 202 4.51 -13.73 18.73
N GLY A 203 3.21 -14.02 18.88
CA GLY A 203 2.76 -15.13 19.74
C GLY A 203 2.70 -14.78 21.23
N SER A 204 2.70 -13.49 21.58
CA SER A 204 2.58 -13.00 22.96
C SER A 204 1.28 -13.39 23.68
N THR A 205 0.28 -13.92 22.96
CA THR A 205 -0.97 -14.46 23.50
C THR A 205 -0.93 -15.98 23.76
N GLY A 206 0.23 -16.61 23.53
CA GLY A 206 0.45 -18.04 23.75
C GLY A 206 0.17 -18.93 22.54
N LEU A 207 0.71 -20.14 22.60
CA LEU A 207 0.37 -21.29 21.77
C LEU A 207 -0.55 -22.14 22.65
N GLN A 208 -1.86 -22.10 22.45
CA GLN A 208 -2.73 -23.16 23.00
C GLN A 208 -2.61 -24.40 22.13
#